data_AF-A0A173UP72-F1
#
_entry.id   AF-A0A173UP72-F1
#
_cell.length_a   1.000
_cell.length_b   1.000
_cell.length_c   1.000
_cell.angle_alpha   90.00
_cell.angle_beta   90.00
_cell.angle_gamma   90.00
#
_symmetry.space_group_name_H-M   'P 1'
#
loop_
_entity.id
_entity.type
_entity.pdbx_description
1 polymer ?
#
loop_
_entity_poly.entity_id
_entity_poly.type
_entity_poly.pdbx_seq_one_letter_code
_entity_poly.pdbx_strand_id
1 'polypeptide(L)' 'MTEKELITVLIDKYTDLQRIKRANNGVENQELEYQIKVTIAKLASLGVSVEDITL' A
#
# COMPACT_ATOMS: atom_id res chain seq x y z
N MET A 1 0.76 18.63 7.11
CA MET A 1 0.64 17.16 7.16
C MET A 1 1.56 16.65 8.24
N THR A 2 1.00 16.01 9.25
CA THR A 2 1.71 15.35 10.34
C THR A 2 2.11 13.93 9.94
N GLU A 3 3.00 13.31 10.70
CA GLU A 3 3.39 11.91 10.50
C GLU A 3 2.18 10.96 10.57
N LYS A 4 1.27 11.18 11.53
CA LYS A 4 0.03 10.39 11.64
C LYS A 4 -0.88 10.55 10.41
N GLU A 5 -1.04 11.78 9.92
CA GLU A 5 -1.82 12.03 8.69
C GLU A 5 -1.16 11.36 7.46
N LEU A 6 0.16 11.39 7.38
CA LEU A 6 0.91 10.71 6.31
C LEU A 6 0.72 9.19 6.37
N ILE A 7 0.79 8.60 7.57
CA ILE A 7 0.53 7.17 7.78
C ILE A 7 -0.87 6.81 7.29
N THR A 8 -1.90 7.55 7.70
CA THR A 8 -3.28 7.29 7.25
C THR A 8 -3.40 7.32 5.72
N VAL A 9 -2.82 8.35 5.07
CA VAL A 9 -2.82 8.45 3.61
C VAL A 9 -2.11 7.28 2.94
N LEU A 10 -1.01 6.79 3.51
CA LEU A 10 -0.27 5.64 2.98
C LEU A 10 -1.03 4.32 3.18
N ILE A 11 -1.76 4.16 4.29
CA ILE A 11 -2.64 3.01 4.54
C ILE A 11 -3.79 2.98 3.53
N ASP A 12 -4.45 4.11 3.30
CA ASP A 12 -5.54 4.24 2.32
C ASP A 12 -5.02 3.89 0.92
N LYS A 13 -3.88 4.46 0.53
CA LYS A 13 -3.23 4.16 -0.74
C LYS A 13 -2.89 2.68 -0.88
N TYR A 14 -2.31 2.06 0.14
CA TYR A 14 -1.99 0.62 0.11
C TYR A 14 -3.26 -0.22 -0.09
N THR A 15 -4.33 0.12 0.63
CA THR A 15 -5.63 -0.55 0.53
C THR A 15 -6.21 -0.44 -0.88
N ASP A 16 -6.15 0.75 -1.48
CA ASP A 16 -6.63 0.97 -2.85
C ASP A 16 -5.80 0.19 -3.88
N LEU A 17 -4.48 0.17 -3.76
CA LEU A 17 -3.61 -0.61 -4.65
C LEU A 17 -3.91 -2.12 -4.56
N GLN A 18 -4.16 -2.63 -3.34
CA GLN A 18 -4.54 -4.03 -3.14
C GLN A 18 -5.91 -4.35 -3.75
N ARG A 19 -6.88 -3.43 -3.65
CA ARG A 19 -8.19 -3.55 -4.32
C ARG A 19 -8.06 -3.57 -5.83
N ILE A 20 -7.24 -2.67 -6.40
CA ILE A 20 -6.96 -2.63 -7.85
C ILE A 20 -6.30 -3.94 -8.27
N LYS A 21 -5.30 -4.43 -7.54
CA LYS A 21 -4.62 -5.71 -7.84
C LYS A 21 -5.59 -6.88 -7.86
N ARG A 22 -6.51 -6.94 -6.89
CA ARG A 22 -7.58 -7.95 -6.85
C ARG A 22 -8.55 -7.81 -8.03
N ALA A 23 -8.94 -6.58 -8.38
CA ALA A 23 -9.84 -6.30 -9.50
C ALA A 23 -9.18 -6.52 -10.87
N ASN A 24 -7.85 -6.47 -10.96
CA ASN A 24 -7.10 -6.71 -12.18
C ASN A 24 -7.09 -8.20 -12.60
N ASN A 25 -7.79 -9.08 -11.87
CA ASN A 25 -8.00 -10.49 -12.21
C ASN A 25 -6.74 -11.27 -12.62
N GLY A 26 -5.61 -10.98 -11.96
CA GLY A 26 -4.33 -11.65 -12.24
C GLY A 26 -3.63 -11.17 -13.52
N VAL A 27 -4.11 -10.12 -14.17
CA VAL A 27 -3.38 -9.42 -15.24
C VAL A 27 -2.12 -8.81 -14.63
N GLU A 28 -0.97 -9.18 -15.18
CA GLU A 28 0.33 -8.66 -14.76
C GLU A 28 0.39 -7.14 -14.99
N ASN A 29 0.73 -6.40 -13.94
CA ASN A 29 0.92 -4.96 -14.02
C ASN A 29 2.13 -4.58 -13.17
N GLN A 30 3.28 -4.42 -13.83
CA GLN A 30 4.56 -4.16 -13.18
C GLN A 30 4.56 -2.83 -12.42
N GLU A 31 3.87 -1.80 -12.93
CA GLU A 31 3.75 -0.52 -12.26
C GLU A 31 2.92 -0.65 -10.97
N LEU A 32 1.82 -1.41 -11.01
CA LEU A 32 1.01 -1.68 -9.82
C LEU A 32 1.82 -2.41 -8.74
N GLU A 33 2.58 -3.44 -9.13
CA GLU A 33 3.47 -4.17 -8.20
C GLU A 33 4.55 -3.25 -7.63
N TYR A 34 5.14 -2.37 -8.44
CA TYR A 34 6.13 -1.41 -8.00
C TYR A 34 5.54 -0.41 -6.99
N GLN A 35 4.36 0.13 -7.26
CA GLN A 35 3.68 1.06 -6.36
C GLN A 35 3.33 0.40 -5.02
N ILE A 36 2.91 -0.86 -5.03
CA ILE A 36 2.66 -1.64 -3.81
C ILE A 36 3.96 -1.78 -3.01
N LYS A 37 5.06 -2.22 -3.64
CA LYS A 37 6.37 -2.38 -2.98
C LYS A 37 6.88 -1.07 -2.36
N VAL A 38 6.79 0.05 -3.09
CA VAL A 38 7.21 1.36 -2.60
C VAL A 38 6.34 1.82 -1.42
N THR A 39 5.04 1.56 -1.47
CA THR A 39 4.12 1.95 -0.39
C THR A 39 4.40 1.12 0.88
N ILE A 40 4.65 -0.17 0.74
CA ILE A 40 5.07 -1.05 1.84
C ILE A 40 6.38 -0.54 2.48
N ALA A 41 7.39 -0.23 1.67
CA ALA A 41 8.67 0.27 2.18
C ALA A 41 8.53 1.59 2.95
N LYS A 42 7.65 2.48 2.48
CA LYS A 42 7.35 3.76 3.17
C LYS A 42 6.64 3.53 4.50
N LEU A 43 5.62 2.68 4.53
CA LEU A 43 4.93 2.32 5.78
C LEU A 43 5.91 1.69 6.78
N ALA A 44 6.76 0.77 6.33
CA ALA A 44 7.79 0.16 7.16
C ALA A 44 8.80 1.19 7.72
N SER A 45 9.20 2.18 6.92
CA SER A 45 10.09 3.27 7.38
C SER A 45 9.45 4.17 8.44
N LEU A 46 8.11 4.17 8.54
CA LEU A 46 7.32 4.88 9.54
C LEU A 46 6.90 3.97 10.71
N GLY A 47 7.44 2.75 10.79
CA GLY A 47 7.14 1.79 11.86
C GLY A 47 5.78 1.10 11.74
N VAL A 48 5.14 1.13 10.57
CA VAL A 48 3.84 0.50 10.33
C VAL A 48 4.05 -0.79 9.52
N SER A 49 3.64 -1.93 10.09
CA SER A 49 3.63 -3.20 9.35
C SER A 49 2.38 -3.29 8.49
N VAL A 50 2.54 -3.77 7.25
CA VAL A 50 1.41 -4.00 6.33
C VAL A 50 0.66 -5.31 6.61
N GLU A 51 1.27 -6.22 7.37
CA GLU A 51 0.63 -7.47 7.84
C GLU A 51 -0.55 -7.15 8.78
N ASP A 52 -0.47 -6.04 9.52
CA ASP A 52 -1.55 -5.55 10.39
C ASP A 52 -2.72 -4.91 9.60
N ILE A 53 -2.54 -4.67 8.30
CA ILE A 53 -3.52 -3.99 7.43
C ILE A 53 -4.30 -4.98 6.55
N THR A 54 -3.73 -6.16 6.29
CA THR A 54 -4.38 -7.20 5.48
C THR A 54 -5.46 -7.95 6.27
N LEU A 55 -6.70 -7.91 5.78
CA LEU A 55 -7.82 -8.79 6.17
C LEU A 55 -7.70 -10.18 5.55
#